data_AF-A0A2M6XY71-F1
#
_entry.id   AF-A0A2M6XY71-F1
#
_cell.length_a   1.000
_cell.length_b   1.000
_cell.length_c   1.000
_cell.angle_alpha   90.00
_cell.angle_beta   90.00
_cell.angle_gamma   90.00
#
_symmetry.space_group_name_H-M   'P 1'
#
loop_
_entity.id
_entity.type
_entity.pdbx_description
1 polymer ?
#
loop_
_entity_poly.entity_id
_entity_poly.type
_entity_poly.pdbx_seq_one_letter_code
_entity_poly.pdbx_strand_id
1 'polypeptide(L)'
;MAEKVKLGICTSGSRLKLAADRGGRTFRSQRKVFNQERVLFGALRSLLGKAGGDLRSVETICAVRGPGRFTGIRISLTLAGALKAMAGAGVYTATLFEILALQAAESRHFRDWSVKFPVARLAALVHAFKDEYFCQFFRAGGALKLPRPEGEPVWLKAEELVKTLAAAGPLYVAADSEEDPGIYALAPVWAGRAPAVVSRVIPEYIIKTALAYKNGTLKPLYLKPARYELEQKSQVTSHKSPKASHRSQVASRR
;
A
#
# COMPACT_ATOMS: atom_id res chain seq x y z
N MET A 1 -28.48 -19.20 -13.45
CA MET A 1 -27.16 -18.66 -13.85
C MET A 1 -26.17 -19.00 -12.75
N ALA A 2 -25.02 -19.59 -13.06
CA ALA A 2 -24.02 -19.90 -12.03
C ALA A 2 -23.54 -18.59 -11.38
N GLU A 3 -23.55 -18.54 -10.04
CA GLU A 3 -23.06 -17.36 -9.33
C GLU A 3 -21.60 -17.09 -9.69
N LYS A 4 -21.31 -15.83 -10.03
CA LYS A 4 -20.01 -15.38 -10.52
C LYS A 4 -19.05 -15.12 -9.35
N VAL A 5 -17.76 -15.35 -9.58
CA VAL A 5 -16.72 -15.23 -8.54
C VAL A 5 -15.94 -13.93 -8.69
N LYS A 6 -15.70 -13.25 -7.56
CA LYS A 6 -14.74 -12.13 -7.46
C LYS A 6 -13.45 -12.64 -6.81
N LEU A 7 -12.31 -12.43 -7.46
CA LEU A 7 -11.01 -12.90 -7.01
C LEU A 7 -10.14 -11.73 -6.54
N GLY A 8 -9.67 -11.76 -5.30
CA GLY A 8 -8.67 -10.85 -4.76
C GLY A 8 -7.28 -11.47 -4.76
N ILE A 9 -6.26 -10.72 -5.19
CA ILE A 9 -4.86 -11.15 -5.17
C ILE A 9 -3.91 -10.04 -4.68
N CYS A 10 -3.00 -10.44 -3.80
CA CYS A 10 -1.89 -9.62 -3.34
C CYS A 10 -0.63 -10.48 -3.24
N THR A 11 0.37 -10.11 -4.04
CA THR A 11 1.71 -10.70 -4.05
C THR A 11 2.80 -9.67 -3.72
N SER A 12 2.43 -8.49 -3.22
CA SER A 12 3.37 -7.38 -2.97
C SER A 12 4.27 -7.57 -1.74
N GLY A 13 3.93 -8.48 -0.81
CA GLY A 13 4.70 -8.75 0.41
C GLY A 13 5.40 -10.12 0.42
N SER A 14 5.78 -10.58 1.62
CA SER A 14 6.36 -11.91 1.88
C SER A 14 5.34 -13.05 1.81
N ARG A 15 4.05 -12.72 1.89
CA ARG A 15 2.94 -13.66 1.79
C ARG A 15 2.18 -13.52 0.47
N LEU A 16 1.86 -14.67 -0.15
CA LEU A 16 0.80 -14.77 -1.15
C LEU A 16 -0.54 -14.68 -0.43
N LYS A 17 -1.36 -13.69 -0.77
CA LYS A 17 -2.69 -13.47 -0.18
C LYS A 17 -3.75 -13.53 -1.29
N LEU A 18 -4.74 -14.38 -1.09
CA LEU A 18 -5.83 -14.63 -2.04
C LEU A 18 -7.18 -14.60 -1.33
N ALA A 19 -8.18 -14.03 -1.99
CA ALA A 19 -9.57 -14.07 -1.55
C ALA A 19 -10.48 -14.44 -2.72
N ALA A 20 -11.55 -15.20 -2.47
CA ALA A 20 -12.60 -15.45 -3.43
C ALA A 20 -13.94 -15.11 -2.78
N ASP A 21 -14.72 -14.22 -3.37
CA ASP A 21 -16.08 -13.92 -2.96
C ASP A 21 -17.06 -14.50 -3.97
N ARG A 22 -18.05 -15.26 -3.47
CA ARG A 22 -19.15 -15.80 -4.27
C ARG A 22 -20.43 -15.72 -3.47
N GLY A 23 -21.43 -15.00 -3.99
CA GLY A 23 -22.72 -14.83 -3.32
C GLY A 23 -22.61 -14.21 -1.92
N GLY A 24 -21.61 -13.35 -1.67
CA GLY A 24 -21.35 -12.74 -0.36
C GLY A 24 -20.59 -13.62 0.63
N ARG A 25 -20.24 -14.86 0.25
CA ARG A 25 -19.37 -15.74 1.04
C ARG A 25 -17.93 -15.56 0.60
N THR A 26 -17.09 -15.12 1.53
CA THR A 26 -15.66 -14.95 1.29
C THR A 26 -14.83 -16.14 1.76
N PHE A 27 -14.01 -16.67 0.86
CA PHE A 27 -12.98 -17.66 1.11
C PHE A 27 -11.62 -16.98 1.05
N ARG A 28 -10.68 -17.42 1.89
CA ARG A 28 -9.34 -16.83 1.98
C ARG A 28 -8.25 -17.89 1.99
N SER A 29 -7.12 -17.55 1.39
CA SER A 29 -5.89 -18.32 1.46
C SER A 29 -4.71 -17.36 1.62
N GLN A 30 -3.80 -17.69 2.55
CA GLN A 30 -2.57 -16.94 2.72
C GLN A 30 -1.42 -17.89 3.02
N ARG A 31 -0.25 -17.64 2.43
CA ARG A 31 0.94 -18.47 2.62
C ARG A 31 2.20 -17.63 2.55
N LYS A 32 3.08 -17.77 3.55
CA LYS A 32 4.44 -17.21 3.50
C LYS A 32 5.28 -18.04 2.53
N VAL A 33 5.74 -17.41 1.46
CA VAL A 33 6.51 -18.06 0.39
C VAL A 33 7.23 -17.00 -0.43
N PHE A 34 8.51 -17.21 -0.67
CA PHE A 34 9.35 -16.24 -1.39
C PHE A 34 9.06 -16.25 -2.91
N ASN A 35 9.05 -17.45 -3.50
CA ASN A 35 8.76 -17.73 -4.91
C ASN A 35 7.25 -17.98 -5.10
N GLN A 36 6.47 -16.89 -5.05
CA GLN A 36 5.02 -16.94 -5.03
C GLN A 36 4.43 -17.50 -6.33
N GLU A 37 5.07 -17.23 -7.46
CA GLU A 37 4.72 -17.73 -8.79
C GLU A 37 4.67 -19.26 -8.87
N ARG A 38 5.55 -19.97 -8.14
CA ARG A 38 5.59 -21.44 -8.13
C ARG A 38 4.36 -22.07 -7.48
N VAL A 39 3.73 -21.37 -6.53
CA VAL A 39 2.59 -21.91 -5.76
C VAL A 39 1.26 -21.25 -6.11
N LEU A 40 1.30 -20.14 -6.86
CA LEU A 40 0.14 -19.30 -7.16
C LEU A 40 -1.04 -20.10 -7.75
N PHE A 41 -0.82 -20.80 -8.85
CA PHE A 41 -1.91 -21.51 -9.54
C PHE A 41 -2.46 -22.69 -8.72
N GLY A 42 -1.61 -23.38 -7.94
CA GLY A 42 -2.07 -24.41 -7.01
C GLY A 42 -2.97 -23.83 -5.91
N ALA A 43 -2.56 -22.71 -5.32
CA ALA A 43 -3.33 -22.00 -4.30
C ALA A 43 -4.65 -21.44 -4.87
N LEU A 44 -4.63 -20.89 -6.08
CA LEU A 44 -5.82 -20.41 -6.78
C LEU A 44 -6.83 -21.53 -7.05
N ARG A 45 -6.38 -22.66 -7.61
CA ARG A 45 -7.26 -23.81 -7.87
C ARG A 45 -7.91 -24.32 -6.58
N SER A 46 -7.12 -24.45 -5.50
CA SER A 46 -7.66 -24.87 -4.20
C SER A 46 -8.67 -23.87 -3.65
N LEU A 47 -8.40 -22.57 -3.73
CA LEU A 47 -9.29 -21.52 -3.24
C LEU A 47 -10.60 -21.45 -4.03
N LEU A 48 -10.50 -21.44 -5.36
CA LEU A 48 -11.67 -21.37 -6.25
C LEU A 48 -12.51 -22.64 -6.14
N GLY A 49 -11.88 -23.81 -6.01
CA GLY A 49 -12.57 -25.07 -5.74
C GLY A 49 -13.40 -25.02 -4.44
N LYS A 50 -12.87 -24.40 -3.37
CA LYS A 50 -13.63 -24.16 -2.13
C LYS A 50 -14.83 -23.21 -2.34
N ALA A 51 -14.70 -22.26 -3.26
CA ALA A 51 -15.80 -21.39 -3.69
C ALA A 51 -16.74 -22.07 -4.72
N GLY A 52 -16.51 -23.35 -5.05
CA GLY A 52 -17.31 -24.11 -6.02
C GLY A 52 -17.10 -23.69 -7.48
N GLY A 53 -15.94 -23.11 -7.81
CA GLY A 53 -15.63 -22.59 -9.14
C GLY A 53 -14.20 -22.87 -9.58
N ASP A 54 -13.84 -22.30 -10.72
CA ASP A 54 -12.52 -22.36 -11.33
C ASP A 54 -12.11 -20.98 -11.86
N LEU A 55 -11.01 -20.89 -12.60
CA LEU A 55 -10.57 -19.61 -13.19
C LEU A 55 -11.57 -19.06 -14.22
N ARG A 56 -12.37 -19.91 -14.88
CA ARG A 56 -13.37 -19.48 -15.86
C ARG A 56 -14.59 -18.86 -15.18
N SER A 57 -14.85 -19.21 -13.93
CA SER A 57 -15.91 -18.62 -13.12
C SER A 57 -15.61 -17.21 -12.58
N VAL A 58 -14.37 -16.74 -12.75
CA VAL A 58 -13.94 -15.41 -12.27
C VAL A 58 -14.44 -14.33 -13.22
N GLU A 59 -15.44 -13.58 -12.78
CA GLU A 59 -15.95 -12.41 -13.52
C GLU A 59 -15.16 -11.15 -13.18
N THR A 60 -14.63 -11.04 -11.96
CA THR A 60 -13.91 -9.84 -11.51
C THR A 60 -12.64 -10.22 -10.79
N ILE A 61 -11.52 -9.59 -11.16
CA ILE A 61 -10.26 -9.69 -10.45
C ILE A 61 -9.88 -8.34 -9.83
N CYS A 62 -9.57 -8.39 -8.54
CA CYS A 62 -9.12 -7.30 -7.70
C CYS A 62 -7.65 -7.52 -7.35
N ALA A 63 -6.75 -6.68 -7.87
CA ALA A 63 -5.30 -6.86 -7.69
C ALA A 63 -4.65 -5.70 -6.93
N VAL A 64 -3.70 -6.01 -6.07
CA VAL A 64 -2.88 -4.98 -5.40
C VAL A 64 -1.82 -4.45 -6.37
N ARG A 65 -1.81 -3.13 -6.61
CA ARG A 65 -0.87 -2.47 -7.53
C ARG A 65 0.38 -1.88 -6.88
N GLY A 66 0.52 -2.01 -5.56
CA GLY A 66 1.67 -1.51 -4.79
C GLY A 66 1.30 -0.52 -3.68
N PRO A 67 2.29 0.05 -2.97
CA PRO A 67 3.73 -0.26 -3.10
C PRO A 67 4.08 -1.66 -2.59
N GLY A 68 5.34 -2.09 -2.76
CA GLY A 68 5.84 -3.39 -2.30
C GLY A 68 6.88 -3.99 -3.24
N ARG A 69 7.11 -5.31 -3.12
CA ARG A 69 8.09 -6.05 -3.91
C ARG A 69 7.77 -5.95 -5.40
N PHE A 70 8.75 -5.52 -6.19
CA PHE A 70 8.62 -5.29 -7.63
C PHE A 70 8.12 -6.51 -8.41
N THR A 71 8.79 -7.65 -8.26
CA THR A 71 8.37 -8.92 -8.88
C THR A 71 6.98 -9.32 -8.42
N GLY A 72 6.71 -9.13 -7.12
CA GLY A 72 5.42 -9.38 -6.51
C GLY A 72 4.28 -8.64 -7.20
N ILE A 73 4.36 -7.32 -7.29
CA ILE A 73 3.33 -6.49 -7.94
C ILE A 73 3.07 -6.94 -9.37
N ARG A 74 4.13 -7.24 -10.14
CA ARG A 74 4.00 -7.70 -11.52
C ARG A 74 3.23 -9.00 -11.62
N ILE A 75 3.48 -9.99 -10.75
CA ILE A 75 2.73 -11.25 -10.75
C ILE A 75 1.22 -11.01 -10.61
N SER A 76 0.79 -10.19 -9.63
CA SER A 76 -0.64 -9.86 -9.42
C SER A 76 -1.26 -9.19 -10.65
N LEU A 77 -0.60 -8.16 -11.17
CA LEU A 77 -1.12 -7.35 -12.28
C LEU A 77 -1.11 -8.11 -13.62
N THR A 78 -0.10 -8.95 -13.85
CA THR A 78 -0.04 -9.82 -15.02
C THR A 78 -1.17 -10.83 -15.01
N LEU A 79 -1.47 -11.46 -13.87
CA LEU A 79 -2.62 -12.37 -13.75
C LEU A 79 -3.94 -11.62 -14.03
N ALA A 80 -4.10 -10.42 -13.47
CA ALA A 80 -5.27 -9.59 -13.72
C ALA A 80 -5.45 -9.23 -15.20
N GLY A 81 -4.37 -8.81 -15.86
CA GLY A 81 -4.37 -8.56 -17.30
C GLY A 81 -4.70 -9.80 -18.13
N ALA A 82 -4.15 -10.96 -17.76
CA ALA A 82 -4.42 -12.23 -18.44
C ALA A 82 -5.90 -12.66 -18.31
N LEU A 83 -6.49 -12.57 -17.12
CA LEU A 83 -7.93 -12.89 -16.94
C LEU A 83 -8.83 -11.90 -17.67
N LYS A 84 -8.47 -10.61 -17.72
CA LYS A 84 -9.17 -9.64 -18.54
C LYS A 84 -9.16 -10.03 -20.02
N ALA A 85 -7.98 -10.35 -20.54
CA ALA A 85 -7.80 -10.66 -21.96
C ALA A 85 -8.42 -12.00 -22.37
N MET A 86 -8.34 -13.03 -21.53
CA MET A 86 -8.76 -14.39 -21.89
C MET A 86 -10.19 -14.74 -21.45
N ALA A 87 -10.66 -14.17 -20.34
CA ALA A 87 -11.97 -14.51 -19.75
C ALA A 87 -12.93 -13.31 -19.70
N GLY A 88 -12.53 -12.14 -20.21
CA GLY A 88 -13.34 -10.93 -20.18
C GLY A 88 -13.58 -10.40 -18.76
N ALA A 89 -12.76 -10.79 -17.79
CA ALA A 89 -12.96 -10.41 -16.40
C ALA A 89 -12.82 -8.88 -16.21
N GLY A 90 -13.73 -8.30 -15.42
CA GLY A 90 -13.57 -6.94 -14.90
C GLY A 90 -12.32 -6.84 -14.03
N VAL A 91 -11.56 -5.75 -14.18
CA VAL A 91 -10.33 -5.53 -13.41
C VAL A 91 -10.48 -4.30 -12.55
N TYR A 92 -10.24 -4.47 -11.26
CA TYR A 92 -10.09 -3.38 -10.31
C TYR A 92 -8.78 -3.54 -9.55
N THR A 93 -8.18 -2.43 -9.16
CA THR A 93 -6.94 -2.42 -8.39
C THR A 93 -7.05 -1.52 -7.18
N ALA A 94 -6.24 -1.84 -6.17
CA ALA A 94 -6.08 -1.05 -4.96
C ALA A 94 -4.61 -0.93 -4.60
N THR A 95 -4.24 0.13 -3.91
CA THR A 95 -2.93 0.25 -3.27
C THR A 95 -2.94 -0.41 -1.90
N LEU A 96 -1.77 -0.76 -1.38
CA LEU A 96 -1.64 -1.20 0.01
C LEU A 96 -2.13 -0.14 1.00
N PHE A 97 -1.92 1.14 0.67
CA PHE A 97 -2.38 2.24 1.52
C PHE A 97 -3.89 2.30 1.63
N GLU A 98 -4.60 2.24 0.49
CA GLU A 98 -6.06 2.23 0.45
C GLU A 98 -6.63 1.03 1.23
N ILE A 99 -5.95 -0.13 1.14
CA ILE A 99 -6.35 -1.33 1.89
C ILE A 99 -6.16 -1.11 3.39
N LEU A 100 -4.97 -0.71 3.84
CA LEU A 100 -4.69 -0.47 5.25
C LEU A 100 -5.59 0.63 5.83
N ALA A 101 -5.82 1.70 5.08
CA ALA A 101 -6.68 2.81 5.48
C ALA A 101 -8.13 2.37 5.65
N LEU A 102 -8.72 1.65 4.67
CA LEU A 102 -10.10 1.17 4.79
C LEU A 102 -10.27 0.20 5.95
N GLN A 103 -9.33 -0.73 6.08
CA GLN A 103 -9.36 -1.78 7.09
C GLN A 103 -9.20 -1.22 8.51
N ALA A 104 -8.34 -0.22 8.68
CA ALA A 104 -8.26 0.53 9.93
C ALA A 104 -9.53 1.36 10.18
N ALA A 105 -10.04 2.08 9.18
CA ALA A 105 -11.21 2.94 9.34
C ALA A 105 -12.49 2.19 9.75
N GLU A 106 -12.66 0.94 9.30
CA GLU A 106 -13.80 0.10 9.68
C GLU A 106 -13.62 -0.61 11.03
N SER A 107 -12.39 -0.64 11.56
CA SER A 107 -12.11 -1.25 12.85
C SER A 107 -12.84 -0.51 13.97
N ARG A 108 -13.29 -1.26 14.99
CA ARG A 108 -13.88 -0.65 16.19
C ARG A 108 -12.90 0.31 16.88
N HIS A 109 -11.63 -0.07 16.93
CA HIS A 109 -10.57 0.72 17.57
C HIS A 109 -10.42 2.11 16.94
N PHE A 110 -10.40 2.20 15.60
CA PHE A 110 -10.36 3.50 14.94
C PHE A 110 -11.63 4.31 15.20
N ARG A 111 -12.81 3.68 15.14
CA ARG A 111 -14.09 4.36 15.42
C ARG A 111 -14.08 4.99 16.81
N ASP A 112 -13.73 4.22 17.83
CA ASP A 112 -13.64 4.68 19.22
C ASP A 112 -12.59 5.81 19.38
N TRP A 113 -11.46 5.70 18.69
CA TRP A 113 -10.44 6.76 18.66
C TRP A 113 -10.95 8.05 17.99
N SER A 114 -11.64 7.92 16.85
CA SER A 114 -12.12 9.04 16.04
C SER A 114 -13.22 9.88 16.70
N VAL A 115 -13.95 9.33 17.68
CA VAL A 115 -14.94 10.10 18.48
C VAL A 115 -14.26 11.28 19.20
N LYS A 116 -12.99 11.13 19.58
CA LYS A 116 -12.22 12.18 20.28
C LYS A 116 -11.63 13.22 19.31
N PHE A 117 -11.61 12.92 18.01
CA PHE A 117 -10.93 13.72 16.99
C PHE A 117 -11.83 13.89 15.75
N PRO A 118 -12.63 14.97 15.66
CA PRO A 118 -13.65 15.15 14.62
C PRO A 118 -13.07 15.22 13.20
N VAL A 119 -11.80 15.60 13.06
CA VAL A 119 -11.02 15.45 11.82
C VAL A 119 -9.95 14.38 12.06
N ALA A 120 -10.32 13.13 11.83
CA ALA A 120 -9.43 11.99 12.04
C ALA A 120 -8.52 11.81 10.82
N ARG A 121 -7.23 12.11 11.00
CA ARG A 121 -6.19 11.83 10.02
C ARG A 121 -5.61 10.44 10.26
N LEU A 122 -5.47 9.68 9.18
CA LEU A 122 -4.92 8.35 9.17
C LEU A 122 -3.65 8.32 8.30
N ALA A 123 -2.53 7.83 8.84
CA ALA A 123 -1.35 7.51 8.06
C ALA A 123 -1.29 6.01 7.79
N ALA A 124 -1.24 5.64 6.51
CA ALA A 124 -0.98 4.27 6.08
C ALA A 124 0.52 4.11 5.82
N LEU A 125 1.19 3.20 6.53
CA LEU A 125 2.63 3.00 6.45
C LEU A 125 3.00 1.62 5.90
N VAL A 126 3.97 1.58 5.01
CA VAL A 126 4.50 0.35 4.42
C VAL A 126 6.03 0.41 4.46
N HIS A 127 6.67 -0.63 4.98
CA HIS A 127 8.12 -0.76 4.94
C HIS A 127 8.59 -0.94 3.48
N ALA A 128 9.61 -0.19 3.07
CA ALA A 128 10.17 -0.29 1.73
C ALA A 128 11.39 -1.23 1.72
N PHE A 129 12.51 -0.75 2.27
CA PHE A 129 13.77 -1.50 2.38
C PHE A 129 14.71 -0.80 3.36
N LYS A 130 15.36 -1.54 4.28
CA LYS A 130 16.20 -0.97 5.34
C LYS A 130 15.44 0.13 6.12
N ASP A 131 15.99 1.33 6.24
CA ASP A 131 15.39 2.46 6.98
C ASP A 131 14.53 3.36 6.09
N GLU A 132 13.96 2.81 5.01
CA GLU A 132 13.10 3.52 4.08
C GLU A 132 11.65 3.02 4.18
N TYR A 133 10.72 3.97 4.07
CA TYR A 133 9.31 3.74 4.29
C TYR A 133 8.48 4.46 3.24
N PHE A 134 7.33 3.89 2.92
CA PHE A 134 6.30 4.57 2.16
C PHE A 134 5.16 5.00 3.08
N CYS A 135 4.65 6.20 2.86
CA CYS A 135 3.59 6.79 3.66
C CYS A 135 2.55 7.45 2.76
N GLN A 136 1.27 7.30 3.10
CA GLN A 136 0.20 8.11 2.54
C GLN A 136 -0.78 8.49 3.64
N PHE A 137 -1.18 9.76 3.66
CA PHE A 137 -2.19 10.26 4.58
C PHE A 137 -3.59 10.12 3.97
N PHE A 138 -4.56 9.92 4.84
CA PHE A 138 -5.97 9.82 4.52
C PHE A 138 -6.79 10.60 5.53
N ARG A 139 -7.84 11.23 5.05
CA ARG A 139 -8.95 11.68 5.89
C ARG A 139 -9.93 10.52 6.07
N ALA A 140 -10.24 10.16 7.31
CA ALA A 140 -11.17 9.10 7.65
C ALA A 140 -12.08 9.52 8.81
N GLY A 141 -13.13 8.75 9.10
CA GLY A 141 -14.09 9.05 10.18
C GLY A 141 -15.14 10.10 9.83
N GLY A 142 -15.92 10.51 10.83
CA GLY A 142 -17.06 11.40 10.66
C GLY A 142 -18.13 10.81 9.72
N ALA A 143 -18.61 11.62 8.77
CA ALA A 143 -19.59 11.19 7.76
C ALA A 143 -18.97 10.46 6.56
N LEU A 144 -17.63 10.27 6.51
CA LEU A 144 -16.97 9.63 5.37
C LEU A 144 -17.18 8.11 5.39
N LYS A 145 -17.85 7.61 4.35
CA LYS A 145 -18.01 6.16 4.10
C LYS A 145 -16.72 5.47 3.67
N LEU A 146 -15.77 6.21 3.12
CA LEU A 146 -14.52 5.69 2.55
C LEU A 146 -13.38 6.67 2.88
N PRO A 147 -12.22 6.20 3.38
CA PRO A 147 -11.05 7.06 3.57
C PRO A 147 -10.66 7.77 2.27
N ARG A 148 -10.31 9.05 2.36
CA ARG A 148 -9.93 9.85 1.19
C ARG A 148 -8.44 10.18 1.26
N PRO A 149 -7.65 9.83 0.25
CA PRO A 149 -6.23 10.21 0.21
C PRO A 149 -6.06 11.72 0.38
N GLU A 150 -5.10 12.12 1.21
CA GLU A 150 -4.67 13.50 1.39
C GLU A 150 -3.31 13.68 0.72
N GLY A 151 -3.35 13.83 -0.60
CA GLY A 151 -2.18 13.96 -1.44
C GLY A 151 -1.60 12.62 -1.92
N GLU A 152 -0.48 12.74 -2.64
CA GLU A 152 0.23 11.61 -3.21
C GLU A 152 1.02 10.84 -2.14
N PRO A 153 1.21 9.53 -2.33
CA PRO A 153 2.08 8.75 -1.47
C PRO A 153 3.53 9.20 -1.59
N VAL A 154 4.26 9.17 -0.48
CA VAL A 154 5.66 9.60 -0.39
C VAL A 154 6.57 8.46 0.02
N TRP A 155 7.83 8.55 -0.40
CA TRP A 155 8.93 7.68 0.01
C TRP A 155 9.91 8.50 0.86
N LEU A 156 10.15 8.05 2.09
CA LEU A 156 10.89 8.79 3.11
C LEU A 156 11.88 7.87 3.83
N LYS A 157 12.97 8.45 4.35
CA LYS A 157 13.80 7.78 5.36
C LYS A 157 13.13 7.79 6.73
N ALA A 158 13.57 6.93 7.65
CA ALA A 158 13.05 6.82 9.01
C ALA A 158 12.93 8.19 9.71
N GLU A 159 14.00 8.98 9.72
CA GLU A 159 14.04 10.30 10.39
C GLU A 159 13.05 11.30 9.78
N GLU A 160 12.92 11.30 8.45
CA GLU A 160 11.99 12.15 7.73
C GLU A 160 10.55 11.72 8.02
N LEU A 161 10.29 10.41 8.03
CA LEU A 161 8.98 9.88 8.38
C LEU A 161 8.56 10.29 9.79
N VAL A 162 9.45 10.15 10.79
CA VAL A 162 9.17 10.57 12.16
C VAL A 162 8.78 12.05 12.22
N LYS A 163 9.55 12.93 11.54
CA LYS A 163 9.24 14.37 11.45
C LYS A 163 7.89 14.62 10.77
N THR A 164 7.64 13.95 9.65
CA THR A 164 6.38 14.06 8.90
C THR A 164 5.17 13.62 9.71
N LEU A 165 5.27 12.52 10.46
CA LEU A 165 4.19 12.03 11.32
C LEU A 165 3.97 12.94 12.53
N ALA A 166 5.04 13.45 13.14
CA ALA A 166 4.96 14.37 14.28
C ALA A 166 4.26 15.69 13.92
N ALA A 167 4.44 16.18 12.69
CA ALA A 167 3.82 17.41 12.21
C ALA A 167 2.35 17.24 11.77
N ALA A 168 1.80 16.02 11.79
CA ALA A 168 0.50 15.74 11.19
C ALA A 168 -0.72 16.14 12.04
N GLY A 169 -0.53 16.58 13.29
CA GLY A 169 -1.62 16.80 14.25
C GLY A 169 -2.23 15.48 14.74
N PRO A 170 -3.47 15.45 15.25
CA PRO A 170 -4.13 14.21 15.69
C PRO A 170 -4.09 13.13 14.61
N LEU A 171 -3.41 12.02 14.92
CA LEU A 171 -3.02 11.03 13.95
C LEU A 171 -3.32 9.62 14.44
N TYR A 172 -3.88 8.83 13.54
CA TYR A 172 -3.98 7.39 13.67
C TYR A 172 -3.06 6.71 12.66
N VAL A 173 -2.24 5.78 13.09
CA VAL A 173 -1.28 5.07 12.24
C VAL A 173 -1.76 3.64 12.01
N ALA A 174 -1.86 3.25 10.74
CA ALA A 174 -2.12 1.89 10.30
C ALA A 174 -0.95 1.43 9.43
N ALA A 175 -0.23 0.40 9.87
CA ALA A 175 0.97 -0.06 9.19
C ALA A 175 0.90 -1.55 8.84
N ASP A 176 1.62 -1.97 7.80
CA ASP A 176 1.80 -3.41 7.49
C ASP A 176 2.85 -4.05 8.41
N SER A 177 2.47 -4.26 9.67
CA SER A 177 3.32 -4.88 10.70
C SER A 177 3.61 -6.36 10.46
N GLU A 178 2.98 -6.98 9.47
CA GLU A 178 3.31 -8.35 9.05
C GLU A 178 4.67 -8.43 8.35
N GLU A 179 5.05 -7.37 7.63
CA GLU A 179 6.34 -7.29 6.92
C GLU A 179 7.42 -6.69 7.83
N ASP A 180 7.08 -5.67 8.61
CA ASP A 180 7.98 -5.05 9.59
C ASP A 180 7.21 -4.60 10.85
N PRO A 181 7.25 -5.39 11.95
CA PRO A 181 6.63 -4.99 13.21
C PRO A 181 7.20 -3.70 13.82
N GLY A 182 8.47 -3.39 13.51
CA GLY A 182 9.19 -2.24 14.06
C GLY A 182 8.68 -0.89 13.55
N ILE A 183 7.92 -0.87 12.45
CA ILE A 183 7.40 0.35 11.81
C ILE A 183 6.59 1.25 12.76
N TYR A 184 5.92 0.67 13.77
CA TYR A 184 5.15 1.43 14.75
C TYR A 184 6.02 2.22 15.74
N ALA A 185 7.32 1.90 15.87
CA ALA A 185 8.25 2.68 16.66
C ALA A 185 8.48 4.09 16.07
N LEU A 186 8.20 4.27 14.78
CA LEU A 186 8.30 5.56 14.09
C LEU A 186 7.09 6.47 14.33
N ALA A 187 5.98 5.90 14.83
CA ALA A 187 4.79 6.66 15.13
C ALA A 187 4.98 7.46 16.44
N PRO A 188 4.57 8.74 16.49
CA PRO A 188 4.58 9.52 17.71
C PRO A 188 3.88 8.80 18.86
N VAL A 189 4.35 9.01 20.10
CA VAL A 189 3.84 8.31 21.30
C VAL A 189 2.36 8.62 21.55
N TRP A 190 1.91 9.83 21.17
CA TRP A 190 0.52 10.27 21.31
C TRP A 190 -0.40 9.78 20.18
N ALA A 191 0.15 9.21 19.09
CA ALA A 191 -0.65 8.78 17.95
C ALA A 191 -1.46 7.52 18.30
N GLY A 192 -2.71 7.46 17.82
CA GLY A 192 -3.46 6.20 17.84
C GLY A 192 -2.75 5.17 16.95
N ARG A 193 -2.60 3.93 17.42
CA ARG A 193 -1.94 2.87 16.65
C ARG A 193 -2.94 1.76 16.36
N ALA A 194 -3.01 1.32 15.11
CA ALA A 194 -3.90 0.24 14.75
C ALA A 194 -3.45 -1.07 15.44
N PRO A 195 -4.39 -1.89 15.94
CA PRO A 195 -4.02 -3.15 16.58
C PRO A 195 -3.48 -4.14 15.54
N ALA A 196 -2.68 -5.11 15.99
CA ALA A 196 -2.02 -6.10 15.12
C ALA A 196 -3.00 -6.82 14.16
N VAL A 197 -4.25 -7.04 14.58
CA VAL A 197 -5.28 -7.73 13.78
C VAL A 197 -5.61 -7.03 12.46
N VAL A 198 -5.55 -5.68 12.41
CA VAL A 198 -5.78 -4.86 11.20
C VAL A 198 -4.49 -4.26 10.63
N SER A 199 -3.35 -4.49 11.28
CA SER A 199 -2.03 -3.99 10.87
C SER A 199 -1.31 -4.97 9.93
N ARG A 200 -2.07 -5.45 8.95
CA ARG A 200 -1.66 -6.43 7.92
C ARG A 200 -2.68 -6.42 6.81
N VAL A 201 -2.34 -6.83 5.60
CA VAL A 201 -3.34 -6.99 4.53
C VAL A 201 -4.22 -8.22 4.80
N ILE A 202 -5.49 -8.03 5.19
CA ILE A 202 -6.48 -9.11 5.25
C ILE A 202 -6.99 -9.39 3.83
N PRO A 203 -6.97 -10.65 3.34
CA PRO A 203 -7.26 -10.94 1.94
C PRO A 203 -8.61 -10.41 1.42
N GLU A 204 -9.66 -10.44 2.25
CA GLU A 204 -10.99 -9.95 1.89
C GLU A 204 -11.01 -8.45 1.55
N TYR A 205 -10.17 -7.65 2.24
CA TYR A 205 -10.07 -6.22 1.99
C TYR A 205 -9.46 -5.90 0.62
N ILE A 206 -8.76 -6.85 -0.03
CA ILE A 206 -8.29 -6.65 -1.40
C ILE A 206 -9.47 -6.45 -2.35
N ILE A 207 -10.49 -7.32 -2.23
CA ILE A 207 -11.72 -7.24 -3.05
C ILE A 207 -12.50 -5.99 -2.64
N LYS A 208 -12.75 -5.83 -1.34
CA LYS A 208 -13.57 -4.75 -0.80
C LYS A 208 -13.02 -3.37 -1.19
N THR A 209 -11.73 -3.14 -0.99
CA THR A 209 -11.07 -1.87 -1.31
C THR A 209 -11.06 -1.62 -2.82
N ALA A 210 -10.65 -2.59 -3.63
CA ALA A 210 -10.58 -2.39 -5.08
C ALA A 210 -11.94 -2.03 -5.69
N LEU A 211 -13.03 -2.68 -5.22
CA LEU A 211 -14.39 -2.36 -5.65
C LEU A 211 -14.91 -1.04 -5.10
N ALA A 212 -14.46 -0.60 -3.91
CA ALA A 212 -14.83 0.68 -3.34
C ALA A 212 -14.22 1.86 -4.10
N TYR A 213 -12.93 1.76 -4.46
CA TYR A 213 -12.22 2.80 -5.21
C TYR A 213 -12.41 2.71 -6.74
N LYS A 214 -12.81 1.54 -7.26
CA LYS A 214 -13.10 1.30 -8.69
C LYS A 214 -11.99 1.68 -9.65
N ASN A 215 -10.73 1.61 -9.22
CA ASN A 215 -9.60 1.92 -10.09
C ASN A 215 -9.36 0.79 -11.09
N GLY A 216 -9.51 1.05 -12.38
CA GLY A 216 -9.30 0.04 -13.44
C GLY A 216 -7.85 -0.05 -13.96
N THR A 217 -6.90 0.66 -13.35
CA THR A 217 -5.53 0.73 -13.86
C THR A 217 -4.76 -0.57 -13.57
N LEU A 218 -4.04 -1.05 -14.57
CA LEU A 218 -3.02 -2.09 -14.43
C LEU A 218 -1.61 -1.49 -14.29
N LYS A 219 -1.49 -0.16 -14.16
CA LYS A 219 -0.21 0.49 -13.93
C LYS A 219 0.23 0.26 -12.48
N PRO A 220 1.43 -0.30 -12.25
CA PRO A 220 1.96 -0.47 -10.91
C PRO A 220 2.25 0.89 -10.26
N LEU A 221 2.12 0.96 -8.94
CA LEU A 221 2.55 2.10 -8.13
C LEU A 221 3.99 1.86 -7.65
N TYR A 222 4.96 2.37 -8.41
CA TYR A 222 6.36 2.40 -8.01
C TYR A 222 6.70 3.78 -7.44
N LEU A 223 7.07 3.82 -6.17
CA LEU A 223 7.38 5.07 -5.45
C LEU A 223 8.87 5.32 -5.32
N LYS A 224 9.69 4.26 -5.37
CA LYS A 224 11.13 4.40 -5.35
C LYS A 224 11.62 4.76 -6.75
N PRO A 225 12.19 5.96 -6.95
CA PRO A 225 12.79 6.33 -8.23
C PRO A 225 13.91 5.36 -8.57
N ALA A 226 14.18 5.23 -9.87
CA ALA A 226 15.28 4.40 -10.30
C ALA A 226 16.62 5.02 -9.85
N ARG A 227 17.63 4.18 -9.63
CA ARG A 227 18.95 4.61 -9.12
C ARG A 227 19.56 5.76 -9.95
N TYR A 228 19.41 5.71 -11.27
CA TYR A 228 19.93 6.76 -12.17
C TYR A 228 19.26 8.13 -11.95
N GLU A 229 17.98 8.17 -11.55
CA GLU A 229 17.24 9.41 -11.30
C GLU A 229 17.73 10.11 -10.03
N LEU A 230 18.18 9.31 -9.05
CA LEU A 230 18.80 9.83 -7.83
C LEU A 230 20.19 10.39 -8.10
N GLU A 231 21.00 9.68 -8.88
CA GLU A 231 22.36 10.10 -9.25
C GLU A 231 22.35 11.42 -10.04
N GLN A 232 21.40 11.61 -10.97
CA GLN A 232 21.23 12.89 -11.68
C GLN A 232 20.83 14.04 -10.75
N LYS A 233 19.89 13.82 -9.81
CA LYS A 233 19.49 14.86 -8.85
C LYS A 233 20.66 15.30 -7.97
N SER A 234 21.48 14.36 -7.51
CA SER A 234 22.69 14.65 -6.74
C SER A 234 23.74 15.44 -7.53
N GLN A 235 23.93 15.12 -8.82
CA GLN A 235 24.83 15.87 -9.70
C GLN A 235 24.35 17.30 -9.95
N VAL A 236 23.05 17.50 -10.20
CA VAL A 236 22.45 18.83 -10.41
C VAL A 236 22.53 19.70 -9.15
N THR A 237 22.39 19.12 -7.95
CA THR A 237 22.58 19.88 -6.69
C THR A 237 24.04 20.25 -6.44
N SER A 238 25.01 19.45 -6.91
CA SER A 238 26.44 19.70 -6.72
C SER A 238 26.99 20.84 -7.59
N HIS A 239 26.41 21.06 -8.78
CA HIS A 239 26.81 22.12 -9.71
C HIS A 239 26.24 23.52 -9.41
N LYS A 240 25.35 23.65 -8.41
CA LYS A 240 24.72 24.93 -8.04
C LYS A 240 25.38 25.65 -6.85
N SER A 241 26.57 25.26 -6.42
CA SER A 241 27.34 26.04 -5.43
C SER A 241 28.26 27.04 -6.13
N PRO A 242 27.97 28.36 -6.16
CA PRO A 242 28.92 29.33 -6.68
C PRO A 242 30.07 29.47 -5.67
N LYS A 243 31.32 29.33 -6.16
CA LYS A 243 32.51 29.74 -5.41
C LYS A 243 32.36 31.22 -5.08
N ALA A 244 32.09 31.54 -3.82
CA ALA A 244 32.25 32.90 -3.31
C ALA A 244 33.75 33.24 -3.38
N SER A 245 34.15 33.99 -4.42
CA SER A 245 35.48 34.55 -4.51
C SER A 245 35.59 35.69 -3.49
N HIS A 246 36.31 35.42 -2.40
CA HIS A 246 36.76 36.46 -1.48
C HIS A 246 37.68 37.43 -2.23
N ARG A 247 37.18 38.64 -2.48
CA ARG A 247 37.99 39.84 -2.66
C ARG A 247 38.50 40.25 -1.28
N SER A 248 39.77 39.99 -0.99
CA SER A 248 40.48 40.65 0.12
C SER A 248 41.41 41.70 -0.46
N GLN A 249 41.05 42.97 -0.22
CA GLN A 249 41.97 44.10 -0.28
C GLN A 249 43.12 43.88 0.70
N VAL A 250 44.36 44.13 0.28
CA VAL A 250 45.42 44.56 1.18
C VAL A 250 46.16 45.70 0.50
N ALA A 251 46.00 46.89 1.06
CA ALA A 251 46.90 48.01 0.90
C ALA A 251 48.16 47.77 1.74
N SER A 252 49.35 48.13 1.23
CA SER A 252 50.26 49.13 1.85
C SER A 252 51.69 49.06 1.31
N ARG A 253 52.30 50.27 1.16
CA ARG A 253 53.75 50.63 1.19
C ARG A 253 54.58 50.16 -0.03
N ARG A 254 55.32 51.00 -0.75
CA ARG A 254 55.94 52.32 -0.51
C ARG A 254 55.89 53.16 -1.77
#